data_AF-A0A7C4VMA6-F1
#
_entry.id   AF-A0A7C4VMA6-F1
#
_cell.length_a   1.000
_cell.length_b   1.000
_cell.length_c   1.000
_cell.angle_alpha   90.00
_cell.angle_beta   90.00
_cell.angle_gamma   90.00
#
_symmetry.space_group_name_H-M   'P 1'
#
loop_
_entity.id
_entity.type
_entity.pdbx_description
1 polymer ?
#
loop_
_entity_poly.entity_id
_entity_poly.type
_entity_poly.pdbx_seq_one_letter_code
_entity_poly.pdbx_strand_id
1 'polypeptide(L)'
;MGRNEARFYPVVLRYLKQNGYLTYSYKDEKTKFEFTRVGGKTQADVVGIKDVGRDYSHKIEVVAVEVKDREQARVRYITQALGYSTFAHRCYLAMPVEYKDEYVDYAKQMGVGLLEINGNDVIEVLTAELKNPNKIMLTWFLRRSLNLVKCAFCGSITHRFQAKRIKRTNVFGKEKHLYVCTECCNILKLTNE
;
A
#
# COMPACT_ATOMS: atom_id res chain seq x y z
N MET A 1 -4.48 -21.54 22.59
CA MET A 1 -4.81 -21.25 21.17
C MET A 1 -3.68 -20.41 20.57
N GLY A 2 -3.07 -20.87 19.48
CA GLY A 2 -2.04 -20.12 18.78
C GLY A 2 -2.62 -18.84 18.19
N ARG A 3 -2.07 -17.69 18.59
CA ARG A 3 -2.49 -16.39 18.08
C ARG A 3 -2.10 -16.29 16.60
N ASN A 4 -3.03 -15.89 15.73
CA ASN A 4 -2.82 -15.88 14.29
C ASN A 4 -3.36 -14.58 13.67
N GLU A 5 -2.52 -13.56 13.64
CA GLU A 5 -2.82 -12.23 13.09
C GLU A 5 -3.28 -12.31 11.63
N ALA A 6 -2.80 -13.31 10.87
CA ALA A 6 -3.15 -13.49 9.46
C ALA A 6 -4.63 -13.77 9.21
N ARG A 7 -5.38 -14.26 10.22
CA ARG A 7 -6.83 -14.48 10.09
C ARG A 7 -7.61 -13.19 9.84
N PHE A 8 -7.05 -12.04 10.24
CA PHE A 8 -7.69 -10.73 10.09
C PHE A 8 -7.28 -10.00 8.81
N TYR A 9 -6.23 -10.44 8.10
CA TYR A 9 -5.81 -9.76 6.87
C TYR A 9 -6.92 -9.68 5.81
N PRO A 10 -7.72 -10.73 5.55
CA PRO A 10 -8.81 -10.64 4.57
C PRO A 10 -9.89 -9.61 4.96
N VAL A 11 -10.12 -9.42 6.25
CA VAL A 11 -11.10 -8.45 6.79
C VAL A 11 -10.62 -7.03 6.53
N VAL A 12 -9.36 -6.73 6.86
CA VAL A 12 -8.73 -5.42 6.60
C VAL A 12 -8.62 -5.14 5.10
N LEU A 13 -8.24 -6.14 4.29
CA LEU A 13 -8.21 -6.00 2.83
C LEU A 13 -9.57 -5.64 2.26
N ARG A 14 -10.65 -6.26 2.77
CA ARG A 14 -12.01 -5.97 2.33
C ARG A 14 -12.41 -4.53 2.66
N TYR A 15 -12.12 -4.08 3.89
CA TYR A 15 -12.32 -2.69 4.30
C TYR A 15 -11.61 -1.71 3.36
N LEU A 16 -10.33 -1.97 3.04
CA LEU A 16 -9.58 -1.14 2.10
C LEU A 16 -10.18 -1.17 0.68
N LYS A 17 -10.58 -2.35 0.17
CA LYS A 17 -11.24 -2.46 -1.15
C LYS A 17 -12.54 -1.64 -1.20
N GLN A 18 -13.38 -1.74 -0.15
CA GLN A 18 -14.63 -0.98 -0.05
C GLN A 18 -14.40 0.54 -0.05
N ASN A 19 -13.25 0.98 0.48
CA ASN A 19 -12.84 2.39 0.47
C ASN A 19 -12.09 2.81 -0.82
N GLY A 20 -12.10 1.96 -1.86
CA GLY A 20 -11.55 2.27 -3.18
C GLY A 20 -10.04 2.06 -3.30
N TYR A 21 -9.41 1.32 -2.40
CA TYR A 21 -7.99 0.97 -2.51
C TYR A 21 -7.80 -0.30 -3.37
N LEU A 22 -6.81 -0.26 -4.26
CA LEU A 22 -6.19 -1.43 -4.86
C LEU A 22 -5.38 -2.18 -3.80
N THR A 23 -5.65 -3.46 -3.63
CA THR A 23 -5.01 -4.29 -2.60
C THR A 23 -4.35 -5.56 -3.14
N TYR A 24 -4.03 -5.58 -4.44
CA TYR A 24 -3.44 -6.74 -5.09
C TYR A 24 -2.56 -6.31 -6.26
N SER A 25 -1.70 -7.23 -6.70
CA SER A 25 -0.98 -7.13 -7.97
C SER A 25 -0.69 -8.52 -8.51
N TYR A 26 0.20 -8.61 -9.49
CA TYR A 26 0.59 -9.86 -10.11
C TYR A 26 2.07 -10.18 -9.87
N LYS A 27 2.38 -11.45 -9.63
CA LYS A 27 3.75 -11.98 -9.51
C LYS A 27 4.37 -12.25 -10.89
N ASP A 28 3.52 -12.50 -11.88
CA ASP A 28 3.82 -12.72 -13.29
C ASP A 28 2.59 -12.26 -14.12
N GLU A 29 2.43 -12.68 -15.37
CA GLU A 29 1.29 -12.25 -16.21
C GLU A 29 -0.07 -12.81 -15.78
N LYS A 30 -0.10 -13.88 -14.97
CA LYS A 30 -1.32 -14.64 -14.65
C LYS A 30 -1.57 -14.77 -13.14
N THR A 31 -0.51 -14.82 -12.35
CA THR A 31 -0.57 -15.12 -10.92
C THR A 31 -0.79 -13.85 -10.11
N LYS A 32 -2.00 -13.69 -9.56
CA LYS A 32 -2.36 -12.61 -8.64
C LYS A 32 -1.87 -12.89 -7.22
N PHE A 33 -1.52 -11.84 -6.48
CA PHE A 33 -1.27 -11.89 -5.04
C PHE A 33 -1.86 -10.66 -4.35
N GLU A 34 -2.32 -10.85 -3.11
CA GLU A 34 -2.83 -9.76 -2.29
C GLU A 34 -1.70 -9.06 -1.54
N PHE A 35 -1.91 -7.79 -1.20
CA PHE A 35 -0.94 -6.95 -0.49
C PHE A 35 -0.89 -7.27 1.00
N THR A 36 -0.64 -8.52 1.33
CA THR A 36 -0.43 -9.01 2.69
C THR A 36 1.04 -9.32 2.91
N ARG A 37 1.60 -8.93 4.06
CA ARG A 37 2.99 -9.21 4.43
C ARG A 37 3.99 -8.75 3.36
N VAL A 38 3.88 -7.48 2.97
CA VAL A 38 4.68 -6.85 1.90
C VAL A 38 5.65 -5.81 2.46
N GLY A 39 6.87 -5.70 1.92
CA GLY A 39 7.85 -4.69 2.38
C GLY A 39 9.25 -5.19 2.76
N GLY A 40 9.51 -6.51 2.67
CA GLY A 40 10.83 -7.08 2.93
C GLY A 40 11.30 -6.80 4.36
N LYS A 41 12.26 -5.88 4.53
CA LYS A 41 12.82 -5.52 5.85
C LYS A 41 11.84 -4.71 6.72
N THR A 42 10.98 -3.91 6.11
CA THR A 42 9.92 -3.17 6.79
C THR A 42 8.58 -3.68 6.27
N GLN A 43 8.22 -4.88 6.71
CA GLN A 43 7.07 -5.62 6.22
C GLN A 43 5.79 -5.13 6.89
N ALA A 44 4.90 -4.52 6.10
CA ALA A 44 3.53 -4.21 6.54
C ALA A 44 2.62 -5.44 6.40
N ASP A 45 1.72 -5.62 7.36
CA ASP A 45 0.76 -6.73 7.37
C ASP A 45 -0.24 -6.63 6.22
N VAL A 46 -0.83 -5.45 6.02
CA VAL A 46 -1.79 -5.18 4.94
C VAL A 46 -1.53 -3.80 4.32
N VAL A 47 -1.61 -3.71 2.99
CA VAL A 47 -1.40 -2.45 2.25
C VAL A 47 -2.50 -2.19 1.23
N GLY A 48 -2.86 -0.92 1.07
CA GLY A 48 -3.80 -0.44 0.05
C GLY A 48 -3.23 0.75 -0.70
N ILE A 49 -3.55 0.87 -1.98
CA ILE A 49 -3.14 2.00 -2.83
C ILE A 49 -4.35 2.59 -3.52
N LYS A 50 -4.51 3.90 -3.45
CA LYS A 50 -5.62 4.61 -4.09
C LYS A 50 -5.07 5.73 -4.95
N ASP A 51 -5.64 5.91 -6.14
CA ASP A 51 -5.42 7.14 -6.89
C ASP A 51 -6.27 8.23 -6.23
N VAL A 52 -5.61 9.25 -5.70
CA VAL A 52 -6.23 10.44 -5.08
C VAL A 52 -5.98 11.69 -5.93
N GLY A 53 -5.43 11.48 -7.12
CA GLY A 53 -5.27 12.46 -8.17
C GLY A 53 -6.58 13.05 -8.66
N ARG A 54 -6.51 14.28 -9.16
CA ARG A 54 -7.56 14.92 -9.97
C ARG A 54 -7.03 15.26 -11.34
N ASP A 55 -7.88 15.17 -12.36
CA ASP A 55 -7.76 15.53 -13.79
C ASP A 55 -6.41 15.25 -14.46
N TYR A 56 -5.34 15.91 -14.00
CA TYR A 56 -3.99 15.89 -14.58
C TYR A 56 -2.88 15.52 -13.59
N SER A 57 -3.23 15.21 -12.35
CA SER A 57 -2.28 14.82 -11.31
C SER A 57 -2.44 13.35 -10.97
N HIS A 58 -1.42 12.54 -11.23
CA HIS A 58 -1.39 11.13 -10.79
C HIS A 58 -0.74 11.04 -9.41
N LYS A 59 -1.51 11.45 -8.40
CA LYS A 59 -1.11 11.36 -7.00
C LYS A 59 -1.72 10.10 -6.42
N ILE A 60 -0.87 9.24 -5.88
CA ILE A 60 -1.34 8.08 -5.13
C ILE A 60 -1.32 8.36 -3.64
N GLU A 61 -2.22 7.70 -2.94
CA GLU A 61 -2.14 7.48 -1.51
C GLU A 61 -1.81 6.01 -1.26
N VAL A 62 -0.98 5.76 -0.26
CA VAL A 62 -0.58 4.42 0.18
C VAL A 62 -0.95 4.31 1.64
N VAL A 63 -1.78 3.34 1.97
CA VAL A 63 -2.15 2.98 3.34
C VAL A 63 -1.37 1.72 3.72
N ALA A 64 -0.71 1.74 4.87
CA ALA A 64 -0.13 0.56 5.48
C ALA A 64 -0.76 0.32 6.85
N VAL A 65 -1.14 -0.93 7.10
CA VAL A 65 -1.83 -1.35 8.32
C VAL A 65 -0.99 -2.41 9.02
N GLU A 66 -0.67 -2.17 10.29
CA GLU A 66 -0.19 -3.17 11.23
C GLU A 66 -1.39 -3.90 11.82
N VAL A 67 -1.38 -5.23 11.85
CA VAL A 67 -2.49 -6.02 12.39
C VAL A 67 -2.01 -6.78 13.61
N LYS A 68 -2.76 -6.74 14.71
CA LYS A 68 -2.40 -7.44 15.95
C LYS A 68 -3.57 -8.25 16.49
N ASP A 69 -3.31 -9.51 16.81
CA ASP A 69 -4.25 -10.45 17.43
C ASP A 69 -3.92 -10.55 18.93
N ARG A 70 -4.37 -9.54 19.67
CA ARG A 70 -4.07 -9.36 21.10
C ARG A 70 -5.31 -8.81 21.80
N GLU A 71 -5.45 -9.17 23.06
CA GLU A 71 -6.54 -8.72 23.94
C GLU A 71 -6.44 -7.24 24.33
N GLN A 72 -5.28 -6.60 24.13
CA GLN A 72 -5.05 -5.21 24.51
C GLN A 72 -4.07 -4.53 23.54
N ALA A 73 -4.40 -3.29 23.17
CA ALA A 73 -3.49 -2.39 22.49
C ALA A 73 -2.25 -2.09 23.35
N ARG A 74 -1.16 -1.70 22.68
CA ARG A 74 0.09 -1.29 23.33
C ARG A 74 0.73 -0.19 22.51
N VAL A 75 1.36 0.77 23.17
CA VAL A 75 2.12 1.87 22.54
C VAL A 75 3.08 1.34 21.46
N ARG A 76 3.80 0.25 21.74
CA ARG A 76 4.73 -0.35 20.77
C ARG A 76 4.09 -0.73 19.42
N TYR A 77 2.81 -1.12 19.40
CA TYR A 77 2.14 -1.49 18.16
C TYR A 77 1.81 -0.26 17.31
N ILE A 78 1.45 0.85 17.96
CA ILE A 78 1.26 2.16 17.31
C ILE A 78 2.59 2.64 16.73
N THR A 79 3.69 2.51 17.50
CA THR A 79 5.03 2.83 17.01
C THR A 79 5.46 1.97 15.83
N GLN A 80 5.13 0.67 15.83
CA GLN A 80 5.38 -0.23 14.70
C GLN A 80 4.64 0.23 13.44
N ALA A 81 3.34 0.54 13.56
CA ALA A 81 2.55 1.07 12.44
C ALA A 81 3.16 2.39 11.90
N LEU A 82 3.59 3.29 12.79
CA LEU A 82 4.22 4.55 12.40
C LEU A 82 5.50 4.34 11.57
N GLY A 83 6.23 3.25 11.78
CA GLY A 83 7.44 2.92 11.00
C GLY A 83 7.18 2.84 9.49
N TYR A 84 5.94 2.56 9.09
CA TYR A 84 5.53 2.53 7.69
C TYR A 84 5.46 3.91 7.04
N SER A 85 5.48 5.00 7.80
CA SER A 85 5.51 6.38 7.27
C SER A 85 6.71 6.67 6.37
N THR A 86 7.73 5.81 6.42
CA THR A 86 8.87 5.85 5.49
C THR A 86 8.45 5.60 4.02
N PHE A 87 7.39 4.81 3.79
CA PHE A 87 6.89 4.47 2.45
C PHE A 87 5.36 4.57 2.27
N ALA A 88 4.60 4.83 3.33
CA ALA A 88 3.15 4.97 3.32
C ALA A 88 2.72 6.39 3.70
N HIS A 89 1.61 6.83 3.11
CA HIS A 89 1.01 8.13 3.37
C HIS A 89 0.10 8.10 4.60
N ARG A 90 -0.52 6.96 4.89
CA ARG A 90 -1.34 6.74 6.09
C ARG A 90 -0.94 5.43 6.74
N CYS A 91 -0.80 5.47 8.05
CA CYS A 91 -0.39 4.32 8.86
C CYS A 91 -1.48 4.02 9.86
N TYR A 92 -1.91 2.77 9.93
CA TYR A 92 -2.95 2.33 10.85
C TYR A 92 -2.48 1.15 11.69
N LEU A 93 -3.03 1.06 12.90
CA LEU A 93 -3.03 -0.17 13.70
C LEU A 93 -4.45 -0.74 13.65
N ALA A 94 -4.57 -2.04 13.35
CA ALA A 94 -5.81 -2.77 13.35
C ALA A 94 -5.83 -3.91 14.39
N MET A 95 -6.86 -3.95 15.23
CA MET A 95 -6.98 -4.94 16.31
C MET A 95 -8.43 -5.38 16.56
N PRO A 96 -8.67 -6.62 16.99
CA PRO A 96 -10.02 -7.11 17.31
C PRO A 96 -10.45 -6.78 18.74
N VAL A 97 -10.14 -5.56 19.20
CA VAL A 97 -10.47 -5.07 20.55
C VAL A 97 -10.76 -3.59 20.49
N GLU A 98 -11.65 -3.15 21.39
CA GLU A 98 -11.92 -1.74 21.62
C GLU A 98 -10.66 -1.01 22.13
N TYR A 99 -10.43 0.18 21.59
CA TYR A 99 -9.32 1.03 22.01
C TYR A 99 -9.73 1.90 23.19
N LYS A 100 -8.99 1.80 24.29
CA LYS A 100 -9.13 2.73 25.43
C LYS A 100 -8.66 4.14 25.02
N ASP A 101 -9.26 5.16 25.64
CA ASP A 101 -8.96 6.58 25.41
C ASP A 101 -7.45 6.89 25.44
N GLU A 102 -6.71 6.32 26.39
CA GLU A 102 -5.25 6.49 26.49
C GLU A 102 -4.48 6.13 25.21
N TYR A 103 -4.94 5.10 24.49
CA TYR A 103 -4.32 4.69 23.22
C TYR A 103 -4.81 5.52 22.05
N VAL A 104 -6.05 5.99 22.08
CA VAL A 104 -6.60 6.91 21.07
C VAL A 104 -5.84 8.23 21.13
N ASP A 105 -5.65 8.79 22.32
CA ASP A 105 -4.89 10.03 22.53
C ASP A 105 -3.44 9.89 22.09
N TYR A 106 -2.79 8.78 22.46
CA TYR A 106 -1.42 8.51 22.02
C TYR A 106 -1.32 8.34 20.49
N ALA A 107 -2.24 7.58 19.88
CA ALA A 107 -2.26 7.38 18.44
C ALA A 107 -2.49 8.70 17.68
N LYS A 108 -3.38 9.56 18.22
CA LYS A 108 -3.65 10.90 17.71
C LYS A 108 -2.41 11.79 17.75
N GLN A 109 -1.66 11.79 18.87
CA GLN A 109 -0.39 12.52 18.98
C GLN A 109 0.66 12.04 17.96
N MET A 110 0.70 10.73 17.68
CA MET A 110 1.63 10.17 16.68
C MET A 110 1.11 10.32 15.23
N GLY A 111 -0.16 10.69 15.06
CA GLY A 111 -0.87 10.73 13.78
C GLY A 111 -1.02 9.36 13.12
N VAL A 112 -1.16 8.30 13.92
CA VAL A 112 -1.45 6.93 13.49
C VAL A 112 -2.95 6.68 13.64
N GLY A 113 -3.58 6.11 12.62
CA GLY A 113 -5.00 5.77 12.69
C GLY A 113 -5.26 4.45 13.42
N LEU A 114 -6.48 4.26 13.90
CA LEU A 114 -6.91 3.07 14.62
C LEU A 114 -8.11 2.43 13.92
N LEU A 115 -7.99 1.13 13.67
CA LEU A 115 -9.03 0.30 13.05
C LEU A 115 -9.44 -0.80 14.03
N GLU A 116 -10.69 -0.79 14.45
CA GLU A 116 -11.24 -1.86 15.28
C GLU A 116 -11.84 -2.95 14.39
N ILE A 117 -11.46 -4.21 14.63
CA ILE A 117 -11.94 -5.35 13.87
C ILE A 117 -13.07 -6.03 14.65
N ASN A 118 -14.31 -5.85 14.19
CA ASN A 118 -15.51 -6.41 14.79
C ASN A 118 -16.04 -7.54 13.93
N GLY A 119 -15.59 -8.76 14.24
CA GLY A 119 -15.92 -9.94 13.46
C GLY A 119 -15.38 -9.84 12.02
N ASN A 120 -16.28 -9.58 11.07
CA ASN A 120 -15.97 -9.43 9.64
C ASN A 120 -15.96 -7.98 9.15
N ASP A 121 -16.22 -7.03 10.05
CA ASP A 121 -16.26 -5.61 9.75
C ASP A 121 -15.09 -4.87 10.41
N VAL A 122 -14.79 -3.69 9.87
CA VAL A 122 -13.75 -2.80 10.40
C VAL A 122 -14.38 -1.45 10.65
N ILE A 123 -14.20 -0.94 11.87
CA ILE A 123 -14.63 0.41 12.27
C ILE A 123 -13.38 1.28 12.36
N GLU A 124 -13.38 2.41 11.67
CA GLU A 124 -12.33 3.42 11.83
C GLU A 124 -12.62 4.23 13.09
N VAL A 125 -11.85 3.97 14.15
CA VAL A 125 -11.94 4.67 15.43
C VAL A 125 -11.21 6.01 15.36
N LEU A 126 -10.08 6.03 14.65
CA LEU A 126 -9.28 7.23 14.44
C LEU A 126 -8.72 7.25 13.02
N THR A 127 -9.03 8.30 12.26
CA THR A 127 -8.44 8.51 10.94
C THR A 127 -6.94 8.80 11.07
N ALA A 128 -6.11 8.10 10.30
CA ALA A 128 -4.67 8.35 10.28
C ALA A 128 -4.36 9.73 9.71
N GLU A 129 -3.33 10.41 10.20
CA GLU A 129 -2.87 11.66 9.62
C GLU A 129 -2.18 11.41 8.27
N LEU A 130 -2.28 12.36 7.33
CA LEU A 130 -1.55 12.30 6.06
C LEU A 130 -0.06 12.60 6.29
N LYS A 131 0.80 11.64 5.98
CA LYS A 131 2.26 11.73 6.05
C LYS A 131 2.87 11.95 4.66
N ASN A 132 4.12 12.41 4.64
CA ASN A 132 4.88 12.63 3.41
C ASN A 132 6.04 11.62 3.31
N PRO A 133 5.81 10.43 2.72
CA PRO A 133 6.81 9.36 2.71
C PRO A 133 8.04 9.74 1.88
N ASN A 134 9.17 9.11 2.21
CA ASN A 134 10.38 9.30 1.44
C ASN A 134 10.18 8.77 0.01
N LYS A 135 10.30 9.66 -0.99
CA LYS A 135 10.02 9.34 -2.40
C LYS A 135 10.82 8.14 -2.93
N ILE A 136 12.07 7.98 -2.50
CA ILE A 136 12.93 6.87 -2.93
C ILE A 136 12.40 5.57 -2.33
N MET A 137 12.06 5.57 -1.04
CA MET A 137 11.51 4.41 -0.33
C MET A 137 10.14 4.01 -0.88
N LEU A 138 9.24 4.97 -1.10
CA LEU A 138 7.95 4.74 -1.73
C LEU A 138 8.12 4.11 -3.12
N THR A 139 8.96 4.69 -3.98
CA THR A 139 9.20 4.16 -5.34
C THR A 139 9.77 2.74 -5.29
N TRP A 140 10.71 2.49 -4.37
CA TRP A 140 11.28 1.17 -4.16
C TRP A 140 10.21 0.18 -3.72
N PHE A 141 9.37 0.57 -2.75
CA PHE A 141 8.32 -0.26 -2.18
C PHE A 141 7.25 -0.65 -3.22
N LEU A 142 6.74 0.31 -3.98
CA LEU A 142 5.79 0.05 -5.09
C LEU A 142 6.36 -0.96 -6.08
N ARG A 143 7.61 -0.77 -6.50
CA ARG A 143 8.23 -1.59 -7.55
C ARG A 143 8.64 -2.98 -7.06
N ARG A 144 9.20 -3.08 -5.86
CA ARG A 144 9.83 -4.31 -5.35
C ARG A 144 8.88 -5.15 -4.51
N SER A 145 8.01 -4.52 -3.74
CA SER A 145 7.11 -5.21 -2.83
C SER A 145 5.75 -5.48 -3.46
N LEU A 146 5.27 -4.57 -4.32
CA LEU A 146 3.91 -4.63 -4.86
C LEU A 146 3.83 -4.91 -6.36
N ASN A 147 4.97 -5.02 -7.06
CA ASN A 147 5.02 -5.14 -8.51
C ASN A 147 4.17 -4.08 -9.22
N LEU A 148 4.21 -2.84 -8.72
CA LEU A 148 3.57 -1.69 -9.34
C LEU A 148 4.63 -0.74 -9.89
N VAL A 149 4.34 -0.14 -11.04
CA VAL A 149 5.24 0.77 -11.74
C VAL A 149 4.48 2.00 -12.21
N LYS A 150 5.19 3.12 -12.30
CA LYS A 150 4.66 4.34 -12.88
C LYS A 150 4.77 4.27 -14.41
N CYS A 151 3.69 4.58 -15.11
CA CYS A 151 3.71 4.75 -16.55
C CYS A 151 4.64 5.92 -16.93
N ALA A 152 5.50 5.73 -17.93
CA ALA A 152 6.42 6.76 -18.40
C ALA A 152 5.74 7.92 -19.17
N PHE A 153 4.51 7.72 -19.66
CA PHE A 153 3.77 8.69 -20.46
C PHE A 153 2.75 9.46 -19.63
N CYS A 154 1.68 8.81 -19.17
CA CYS A 154 0.66 9.49 -18.36
C CYS A 154 1.11 9.67 -16.91
N GLY A 155 1.92 8.76 -16.36
CA GLY A 155 2.30 8.81 -14.96
C GLY A 155 1.35 8.09 -14.00
N SER A 156 0.32 7.40 -14.49
CA SER A 156 -0.51 6.52 -13.67
C SER A 156 0.29 5.34 -13.10
N ILE A 157 -0.21 4.75 -12.01
CA ILE A 157 0.35 3.51 -11.47
C ILE A 157 -0.34 2.32 -12.12
N THR A 158 0.45 1.33 -12.53
CA THR A 158 -0.05 0.12 -13.19
C THR A 158 0.68 -1.13 -12.69
N HIS A 159 0.08 -2.29 -12.89
CA HIS A 159 0.71 -3.58 -12.65
C HIS A 159 1.91 -3.77 -13.56
N ARG A 160 3.06 -4.11 -12.99
CA ARG A 160 4.34 -4.25 -13.71
C ARG A 160 4.29 -5.30 -14.81
N PHE A 161 3.65 -6.44 -14.56
CA PHE A 161 3.58 -7.56 -15.50
C PHE A 161 2.47 -7.41 -16.55
N GLN A 162 1.62 -6.40 -16.41
CA GLN A 162 0.64 -6.03 -17.44
C GLN A 162 1.08 -4.81 -18.25
N ALA A 163 2.10 -4.09 -17.77
CA ALA A 163 2.66 -2.94 -18.45
C ALA A 163 3.67 -3.35 -19.52
N LYS A 164 3.66 -2.66 -20.66
CA LYS A 164 4.67 -2.85 -21.69
C LYS A 164 6.02 -2.35 -21.21
N ARG A 165 7.04 -3.19 -21.31
CA ARG A 165 8.42 -2.86 -20.92
C ARG A 165 9.22 -2.41 -22.13
N ILE A 166 9.66 -1.16 -22.14
CA ILE A 166 10.52 -0.59 -23.19
C ILE A 166 11.94 -0.48 -22.66
N LYS A 167 12.92 -0.96 -23.44
CA LYS A 167 14.34 -0.74 -23.15
C LYS A 167 14.77 0.59 -23.76
N ARG A 168 15.50 1.40 -23.00
CA ARG A 168 16.12 2.64 -23.47
C ARG A 168 17.54 2.72 -22.96
N THR A 169 18.49 2.90 -23.86
CA THR A 169 19.87 3.25 -23.50
C THR A 169 19.95 4.76 -23.34
N ASN A 170 20.48 5.22 -22.20
CA ASN A 170 20.72 6.66 -22.02
C ASN A 170 22.00 7.10 -22.76
N VAL A 171 22.25 8.41 -22.78
CA VAL A 171 23.45 9.00 -23.42
C VAL A 171 24.79 8.49 -22.87
N PHE A 172 24.78 7.80 -21.72
CA PHE A 172 25.95 7.21 -21.07
C PHE A 172 26.02 5.68 -21.28
N GLY A 173 25.28 5.13 -22.24
CA GLY A 173 25.27 3.68 -22.51
C GLY A 173 24.54 2.83 -21.45
N LYS A 174 23.94 3.44 -20.43
CA LYS A 174 23.23 2.70 -19.37
C LYS A 174 21.80 2.38 -19.82
N GLU A 175 21.48 1.08 -19.83
CA GLU A 175 20.12 0.62 -20.08
C GLU A 175 19.18 0.99 -18.92
N LYS A 176 18.02 1.52 -19.29
CA LYS A 176 16.89 1.77 -18.39
C LYS A 176 15.64 1.12 -18.96
N HIS A 177 14.82 0.57 -18.06
CA HIS A 177 13.50 0.07 -18.42
C HIS A 177 12.45 1.14 -18.12
N LEU A 178 11.67 1.47 -19.14
CA LEU A 178 10.45 2.26 -19.01
C LEU A 178 9.25 1.31 -19.05
N TYR A 179 8.22 1.66 -18.31
CA TYR A 179 6.96 0.91 -18.29
C TYR A 179 5.86 1.80 -18.83
N VAL A 180 5.01 1.23 -19.70
CA VAL A 180 3.89 1.94 -20.31
C VAL A 180 2.61 1.19 -19.97
N CYS A 181 1.58 1.89 -19.47
CA CYS A 181 0.30 1.27 -19.18
C CYS A 181 -0.39 0.84 -20.48
N THR A 182 -1.35 -0.07 -20.37
CA THR A 182 -2.09 -0.62 -21.52
C THR A 182 -2.80 0.47 -22.33
N GLU A 183 -3.39 1.46 -21.65
CA GLU A 183 -4.08 2.58 -22.30
C GLU A 183 -3.13 3.42 -23.16
N CYS A 184 -1.98 3.83 -22.62
CA CYS A 184 -0.98 4.56 -23.41
C CYS A 184 -0.40 3.71 -24.54
N CYS A 185 -0.25 2.39 -24.36
CA CYS A 185 0.18 1.51 -25.44
C CYS A 185 -0.83 1.52 -26.60
N ASN A 186 -2.13 1.46 -26.28
CA ASN A 186 -3.19 1.48 -27.28
C ASN A 186 -3.24 2.81 -28.03
N ILE A 187 -3.18 3.94 -27.30
CA ILE A 187 -3.19 5.29 -27.90
C ILE A 187 -1.99 5.50 -28.82
N LEU A 188 -0.80 5.11 -28.36
CA LEU A 188 0.45 5.29 -29.11
C LEU A 188 0.69 4.20 -30.18
N LYS A 189 -0.23 3.24 -30.32
CA LYS A 189 -0.10 2.09 -31.24
C LYS A 189 1.24 1.37 -31.11
N LEU A 190 1.72 1.21 -29.88
CA LEU A 190 2.99 0.54 -29.63
C LEU A 190 2.81 -0.97 -29.84
N THR A 191 3.12 -1.49 -31.02
CA THR A 191 3.04 -2.92 -31.36
C THR A 191 4.02 -3.76 -30.54
N ASN A 192 3.60 -4.95 -30.09
CA ASN A 192 4.52 -5.91 -29.48
C ASN A 192 5.40 -6.49 -30.60
N GLU A 193 6.64 -6.03 -30.67
CA GLU A 193 7.72 -6.72 -31.40
C GLU A 193 8.31 -7.82 -30.52
#